data_AF-A0A356P9A7-F1
#
_entry.id   AF-A0A356P9A7-F1
#
_cell.length_a   1.000
_cell.length_b   1.000
_cell.length_c   1.000
_cell.angle_alpha   90.00
_cell.angle_beta   90.00
_cell.angle_gamma   90.00
#
_symmetry.space_group_name_H-M   'P 1'
#
loop_
_entity.id
_entity.type
_entity.pdbx_description
1 polymer ?
#
loop_
_entity_poly.entity_id
_entity_poly.type
_entity_poly.pdbx_seq_one_letter_code
_entity_poly.pdbx_strand_id
1 'polypeptide(L)'
;MPRFNITDQQILDLSDNDLVYKKGFSYYTAGRVRNFTFSPDKGLVIANVIGGLRYSVQVAFEQDSSVRSYRCTCPTFTDSPGACRHVIAVLKAAQDKLPTAWPVPVVSNRVVEDLLEVFSNHHQEIPQEEVTLEVELQILPGHRVSAQMQLKLGLQRLYVVKDIEQFIGSIKTGRSLEFGKQFTFEPSRQSFKEEDRPLISMLTEMFEQHTALNEMQGPFYTTNLLCQKSVPLSGYYLTKFLDALGAKVFHWGISTAPLLPTQIDRQGLPMEFSLQAQGQDLTLALESDEVPLQLTSDGNYYAYQQTIYLASPTQQSLLPPILRALNKGSDTNLVIPAAQKEFFASEALPLLGKLGQVSIDPTLEEKFNQETLRASIYFDRAEDMGITARLEFHYGDTVINPFASTRENLNNSVDSTVILI
;
A
#
# COMPACT_ATOMS: atom_id res chain seq x y z
N MET A 1 -40.90 3.69 -37.52
CA MET A 1 -39.90 3.35 -36.49
C MET A 1 -40.37 2.08 -35.80
N PRO A 2 -39.55 1.02 -35.69
CA PRO A 2 -39.93 -0.15 -34.93
C PRO A 2 -40.12 0.25 -33.47
N ARG A 3 -41.33 0.00 -32.95
CA ARG A 3 -41.69 0.25 -31.55
C ARG A 3 -41.13 -0.89 -30.71
N PHE A 4 -40.46 -0.57 -29.60
CA PHE A 4 -40.11 -1.59 -28.64
C PHE A 4 -41.33 -1.97 -27.83
N ASN A 5 -41.89 -3.14 -28.16
CA ASN A 5 -43.12 -3.63 -27.56
C ASN A 5 -43.13 -5.17 -27.56
N ILE A 6 -42.61 -5.76 -26.49
CA ILE A 6 -42.83 -7.18 -26.22
C ILE A 6 -44.21 -7.35 -25.56
N THR A 7 -45.05 -8.20 -26.13
CA THR A 7 -46.41 -8.45 -25.67
C THR A 7 -46.46 -9.53 -24.59
N ASP A 8 -47.51 -9.55 -23.79
CA ASP A 8 -47.73 -10.62 -22.80
C ASP A 8 -47.84 -11.99 -23.46
N GLN A 9 -48.41 -12.07 -24.67
CA GLN A 9 -48.46 -13.30 -25.45
C GLN A 9 -47.06 -13.79 -25.81
N GLN A 10 -46.16 -12.92 -26.26
CA GLN A 10 -44.77 -13.31 -26.56
C GLN A 10 -44.02 -13.82 -25.33
N ILE A 11 -44.26 -13.24 -24.16
CA ILE A 11 -43.65 -13.72 -22.91
C ILE A 11 -44.25 -15.06 -22.48
N LEU A 12 -45.56 -15.25 -22.69
CA LEU A 12 -46.26 -16.50 -22.42
C LEU A 12 -45.76 -17.63 -23.34
N ASP A 13 -45.58 -17.36 -24.63
CA ASP A 13 -45.08 -18.33 -25.63
C ASP A 13 -43.63 -18.78 -25.34
N LEU A 14 -42.85 -17.92 -24.68
CA LEU A 14 -41.50 -18.27 -24.20
C LEU A 14 -41.53 -19.10 -22.92
N SER A 15 -42.63 -19.08 -22.17
CA SER A 15 -42.74 -19.83 -20.92
C SER A 15 -43.05 -21.30 -21.20
N ASP A 16 -42.45 -22.18 -20.39
CA ASP A 16 -42.69 -23.62 -20.51
C ASP A 16 -44.15 -24.02 -20.21
N ASN A 17 -44.82 -23.27 -19.32
CA ASN A 17 -46.23 -23.44 -19.00
C ASN A 17 -46.77 -22.22 -18.23
N ASP A 18 -48.11 -22.13 -18.15
CA ASP A 18 -48.85 -21.08 -17.44
C ASP A 18 -48.40 -20.87 -15.98
N LEU A 19 -48.00 -21.95 -15.28
CA LEU A 19 -47.57 -21.85 -13.89
C LEU A 19 -46.23 -21.12 -13.78
N VAL A 20 -45.31 -21.35 -14.72
CA VAL A 20 -44.01 -20.65 -14.80
C VAL A 20 -44.23 -19.18 -15.13
N TYR A 21 -45.12 -18.86 -16.07
CA TYR A 21 -45.48 -17.48 -16.39
C TYR A 21 -46.05 -16.74 -15.17
N LYS A 22 -47.06 -17.32 -14.50
CA LYS A 22 -47.68 -16.72 -13.30
C LYS A 22 -46.68 -16.50 -12.17
N LYS A 23 -45.74 -17.43 -11.96
CA LYS A 23 -44.65 -17.28 -10.98
C LYS A 23 -43.65 -16.19 -11.37
N GLY A 24 -43.32 -16.07 -12.66
CA GLY A 24 -42.45 -14.98 -13.13
C GLY A 24 -43.09 -13.61 -12.96
N PHE A 25 -44.38 -13.51 -13.29
CA PHE A 25 -45.17 -12.30 -13.08
C PHE A 25 -45.27 -11.90 -11.60
N SER A 26 -45.42 -12.87 -10.69
CA SER A 26 -45.42 -12.59 -9.25
C SER A 26 -44.06 -12.11 -8.73
N TYR A 27 -42.95 -12.57 -9.30
CA TYR A 27 -41.61 -12.10 -8.94
C TYR A 27 -41.36 -10.67 -9.41
N TYR A 28 -41.86 -10.33 -10.60
CA TYR A 28 -41.84 -8.96 -11.10
C TYR A 28 -42.66 -8.01 -10.22
N THR A 29 -43.93 -8.33 -9.98
CA THR A 29 -44.84 -7.50 -9.16
C THR A 29 -44.39 -7.37 -7.71
N ALA A 30 -43.70 -8.38 -7.16
CA ALA A 30 -43.08 -8.31 -5.84
C ALA A 30 -41.75 -7.52 -5.79
N GLY A 31 -41.34 -6.85 -6.88
CA GLY A 31 -40.13 -6.01 -6.92
C GLY A 31 -38.82 -6.79 -6.76
N ARG A 32 -38.79 -8.07 -7.16
CA ARG A 32 -37.63 -8.96 -6.95
C ARG A 32 -36.55 -8.81 -8.02
N VAL A 33 -36.80 -8.04 -9.07
CA VAL A 33 -35.84 -7.71 -10.13
C VAL A 33 -35.00 -6.50 -9.70
N ARG A 34 -33.69 -6.71 -9.51
CA ARG A 34 -32.70 -5.71 -9.05
C ARG A 34 -31.59 -5.53 -10.09
N ASN A 35 -30.95 -4.35 -10.07
CA ASN A 35 -29.84 -4.00 -10.96
C ASN A 35 -30.18 -4.28 -12.43
N PHE A 36 -31.35 -3.80 -12.88
CA PHE A 36 -31.80 -3.92 -14.26
C PHE A 36 -31.06 -2.89 -15.11
N THR A 37 -30.25 -3.36 -16.06
CA THR A 37 -29.47 -2.53 -16.98
C THR A 37 -29.81 -2.92 -18.41
N PHE A 38 -30.05 -1.93 -19.26
CA PHE A 38 -30.26 -2.12 -20.70
C PHE A 38 -29.12 -1.48 -21.48
N SER A 39 -28.53 -2.23 -22.41
CA SER A 39 -27.53 -1.78 -23.37
C SER A 39 -28.17 -1.72 -24.77
N PRO A 40 -28.66 -0.54 -25.22
CA PRO A 40 -29.38 -0.40 -26.48
C PRO A 40 -28.54 -0.77 -27.71
N ASP A 41 -27.23 -0.56 -27.64
CA ASP A 41 -26.23 -0.89 -28.66
C ASP A 41 -26.13 -2.40 -28.94
N LYS A 42 -26.34 -3.23 -27.90
CA LYS A 42 -26.27 -4.70 -27.97
C LYS A 42 -27.64 -5.37 -27.96
N GLY A 43 -28.70 -4.61 -27.74
CA GLY A 43 -30.04 -5.12 -27.45
C GLY A 43 -30.07 -6.02 -26.21
N LEU A 44 -29.22 -5.76 -25.22
CA LEU A 44 -29.00 -6.67 -24.09
C LEU A 44 -29.55 -6.09 -22.79
N VAL A 45 -30.40 -6.86 -22.11
CA VAL A 45 -30.83 -6.62 -20.73
C VAL A 45 -30.08 -7.56 -19.81
N ILE A 46 -29.49 -7.02 -18.74
CA ILE A 46 -28.90 -7.78 -17.64
C ILE A 46 -29.61 -7.37 -16.35
N ALA A 47 -30.05 -8.36 -15.57
CA ALA A 47 -30.69 -8.11 -14.30
C ALA A 47 -30.44 -9.24 -13.29
N ASN A 48 -30.66 -8.95 -12.01
CA ASN A 48 -30.61 -9.93 -10.94
C ASN A 48 -32.01 -10.18 -10.38
N VAL A 49 -32.42 -11.43 -10.24
CA VAL A 49 -33.73 -11.80 -9.68
C VAL A 49 -33.55 -12.51 -8.34
N ILE A 50 -34.19 -11.97 -7.30
CA ILE A 50 -34.14 -12.52 -5.93
C ILE A 50 -35.22 -13.59 -5.78
N GLY A 51 -34.81 -14.84 -5.53
CA GLY A 51 -35.68 -15.97 -5.18
C GLY A 51 -35.25 -16.55 -3.82
N GLY A 52 -34.93 -17.85 -3.78
CA GLY A 52 -34.22 -18.45 -2.64
C GLY A 52 -32.72 -18.09 -2.63
N LEU A 53 -32.16 -17.80 -3.80
CA LEU A 53 -30.84 -17.22 -4.02
C LEU A 53 -30.96 -16.05 -5.01
N ARG A 54 -29.83 -15.40 -5.32
CA ARG A 54 -29.74 -14.38 -6.37
C ARG A 54 -29.38 -15.04 -7.69
N TYR A 55 -30.21 -14.84 -8.71
CA TYR A 55 -29.99 -15.38 -10.05
C TYR A 55 -29.70 -14.26 -11.05
N SER A 56 -28.64 -14.41 -11.84
CA SER A 56 -28.30 -13.49 -12.93
C SER A 56 -29.05 -13.91 -14.18
N VAL A 57 -29.71 -12.94 -14.81
CA VAL A 57 -30.53 -13.11 -16.01
C VAL A 57 -30.03 -12.17 -17.09
N GLN A 58 -29.86 -12.72 -18.29
CA GLN A 58 -29.50 -11.98 -19.48
C GLN A 58 -30.57 -12.25 -20.54
N VAL A 59 -31.07 -11.19 -21.19
CA VAL A 59 -32.04 -11.30 -22.29
C VAL A 59 -31.55 -10.42 -23.43
N ALA A 60 -31.35 -11.01 -24.59
CA ALA A 60 -31.02 -10.32 -25.82
C ALA A 60 -32.28 -10.16 -26.69
N PHE A 61 -32.50 -8.95 -27.17
CA PHE A 61 -33.58 -8.57 -28.06
C PHE A 61 -33.05 -8.30 -29.47
N GLU A 62 -33.85 -8.60 -30.48
CA GLU A 62 -33.66 -8.11 -31.85
C GLU A 62 -34.20 -6.67 -31.98
N GLN A 63 -33.86 -5.99 -33.09
CA GLN A 63 -34.33 -4.62 -33.35
C GLN A 63 -35.87 -4.50 -33.50
N ASP A 64 -36.54 -5.61 -33.83
CA ASP A 64 -38.01 -5.70 -33.85
C ASP A 64 -38.61 -6.00 -32.47
N SER A 65 -37.77 -6.07 -31.44
CA SER A 65 -38.12 -6.30 -30.03
C SER A 65 -38.58 -7.71 -29.70
N SER A 66 -38.43 -8.64 -30.64
CA SER A 66 -38.49 -10.07 -30.34
C SER A 66 -37.29 -10.50 -29.49
N VAL A 67 -37.46 -11.58 -28.73
CA VAL A 67 -36.38 -12.11 -27.88
C VAL A 67 -35.49 -13.02 -28.73
N ARG A 68 -34.25 -12.59 -28.98
CA ARG A 68 -33.22 -13.37 -29.68
C ARG A 68 -32.75 -14.56 -28.85
N SER A 69 -32.41 -14.30 -27.59
CA SER A 69 -31.92 -15.32 -26.67
C SER A 69 -32.05 -14.87 -25.23
N TYR A 70 -32.04 -15.84 -24.31
CA TYR A 70 -32.03 -15.58 -22.88
C TYR A 70 -31.21 -16.62 -22.14
N ARG A 71 -30.64 -16.21 -21.00
CA ARG A 71 -29.86 -17.07 -20.12
C ARG A 71 -30.19 -16.74 -18.67
N CYS A 72 -30.29 -17.76 -17.83
CA CYS A 72 -30.44 -17.60 -16.39
C CYS A 72 -29.49 -18.55 -15.65
N THR A 73 -28.93 -18.09 -14.53
CA THR A 73 -28.09 -18.93 -13.65
C THR A 73 -28.89 -19.82 -12.70
N CYS A 74 -30.19 -20.03 -12.93
CA CYS A 74 -31.00 -20.85 -12.03
C CYS A 74 -30.93 -22.33 -12.43
N PRO A 75 -30.99 -23.27 -11.47
CA PRO A 75 -30.92 -24.71 -11.76
C PRO A 75 -31.94 -25.14 -12.82
N THR A 76 -33.18 -24.64 -12.68
CA THR A 76 -34.33 -24.95 -13.54
C THR A 76 -34.18 -24.48 -14.99
N PHE A 77 -33.17 -23.67 -15.32
CA PHE A 77 -32.93 -23.23 -16.69
C PHE A 77 -32.33 -24.34 -17.55
N THR A 78 -31.57 -25.25 -16.95
CA THR A 78 -30.93 -26.38 -17.65
C THR A 78 -31.93 -27.51 -17.92
N ASP A 79 -32.99 -27.59 -17.12
CA ASP A 79 -33.90 -28.75 -17.06
C ASP A 79 -35.23 -28.53 -17.80
N SER A 80 -35.47 -27.35 -18.38
CA SER A 80 -36.74 -27.01 -19.03
C SER A 80 -36.51 -26.28 -20.35
N PRO A 81 -37.26 -26.61 -21.41
CA PRO A 81 -37.04 -26.06 -22.75
C PRO A 81 -37.46 -24.58 -22.89
N GLY A 82 -38.22 -24.04 -21.93
CA GLY A 82 -38.72 -22.66 -21.93
C GLY A 82 -38.03 -21.72 -20.94
N ALA A 83 -38.36 -20.44 -21.05
CA ALA A 83 -37.94 -19.38 -20.15
C ALA A 83 -38.38 -19.67 -18.71
N CYS A 84 -37.42 -19.73 -17.80
CA CYS A 84 -37.70 -19.90 -16.39
C CYS A 84 -38.40 -18.65 -15.81
N ARG A 85 -39.01 -18.79 -14.63
CA ARG A 85 -39.68 -17.68 -13.92
C ARG A 85 -38.82 -16.42 -13.75
N HIS A 86 -37.49 -16.55 -13.66
CA HIS A 86 -36.60 -15.39 -13.52
C HIS A 86 -36.45 -14.64 -14.84
N VAL A 87 -36.35 -15.35 -15.97
CA VAL A 87 -36.37 -14.75 -17.32
C VAL A 87 -37.69 -14.03 -17.54
N ILE A 88 -38.81 -14.69 -17.23
CA ILE A 88 -40.16 -14.08 -17.32
C ILE A 88 -40.24 -12.79 -16.48
N ALA A 89 -39.74 -12.81 -15.23
CA ALA A 89 -39.74 -11.61 -14.37
C ALA A 89 -38.95 -10.45 -14.98
N VAL A 90 -37.83 -10.74 -15.66
CA VAL A 90 -37.03 -9.72 -16.36
C VAL A 90 -37.70 -9.23 -17.63
N LEU A 91 -38.38 -10.11 -18.39
CA LEU A 91 -39.17 -9.71 -19.55
C LEU A 91 -40.34 -8.81 -19.16
N LYS A 92 -41.04 -9.09 -18.05
CA LYS A 92 -42.07 -8.20 -17.50
C LYS A 92 -41.50 -6.86 -17.02
N ALA A 93 -40.32 -6.87 -16.40
CA ALA A 93 -39.62 -5.64 -16.04
C ALA A 93 -39.19 -4.85 -17.29
N ALA A 94 -38.84 -5.54 -18.37
CA ALA A 94 -38.47 -4.92 -19.65
C ALA A 94 -39.68 -4.26 -20.32
N GLN A 95 -40.89 -4.87 -20.26
CA GLN A 95 -42.13 -4.24 -20.75
C GLN A 95 -42.43 -2.89 -20.07
N ASP A 96 -42.16 -2.81 -18.77
CA ASP A 96 -42.45 -1.61 -17.97
C ASP A 96 -41.35 -0.55 -18.09
N LYS A 97 -40.08 -0.96 -18.16
CA LYS A 97 -38.93 -0.06 -18.04
C LYS A 97 -38.29 0.34 -19.36
N LEU A 98 -38.49 -0.41 -20.44
CA LEU A 98 -37.88 -0.09 -21.72
C LEU A 98 -38.72 0.94 -22.49
N PRO A 99 -38.08 1.89 -23.19
CA PRO A 99 -38.79 2.93 -23.93
C PRO A 99 -39.61 2.33 -25.07
N THR A 100 -40.71 2.97 -25.45
CA THR A 100 -41.64 2.47 -26.49
C THR A 100 -41.07 2.47 -27.91
N ALA A 101 -39.89 3.06 -28.11
CA ALA A 101 -39.14 3.06 -29.36
C ALA A 101 -37.72 2.58 -29.07
N TRP A 102 -37.17 1.73 -29.95
CA TRP A 102 -35.75 1.39 -29.89
C TRP A 102 -34.96 2.70 -29.96
N PRO A 103 -34.09 3.00 -28.99
CA PRO A 103 -33.24 4.18 -29.08
C PRO A 103 -32.43 4.01 -30.37
N VAL A 104 -32.69 4.86 -31.37
CA VAL A 104 -31.85 4.88 -32.56
C VAL A 104 -30.46 5.15 -32.02
N PRO A 105 -29.47 4.25 -32.23
CA PRO A 105 -28.12 4.59 -31.88
C PRO A 105 -27.84 5.83 -32.71
N VAL A 106 -27.69 6.98 -32.05
CA VAL A 106 -26.91 8.06 -32.62
C VAL A 106 -25.64 7.35 -33.02
N VAL A 107 -25.38 7.26 -34.32
CA VAL A 107 -24.11 6.74 -34.83
C VAL A 107 -23.08 7.79 -34.46
N SER A 108 -22.78 7.83 -33.17
CA SER A 108 -21.51 8.17 -32.59
C SER A 108 -20.60 7.17 -33.27
N ASN A 109 -20.01 7.61 -34.37
CA ASN A 109 -18.94 6.86 -34.99
C ASN A 109 -17.81 6.96 -33.98
N ARG A 110 -17.79 6.05 -32.98
CA ARG A 110 -16.86 6.10 -31.86
C ARG A 110 -15.43 6.27 -32.34
N VAL A 111 -15.10 5.73 -33.51
CA VAL A 111 -13.79 5.93 -34.15
C VAL A 111 -13.54 7.39 -34.50
N VAL A 112 -14.53 8.10 -35.04
CA VAL A 112 -14.45 9.53 -35.36
C VAL A 112 -14.54 10.39 -34.10
N GLU A 113 -15.35 10.03 -33.10
CA GLU A 113 -15.36 10.73 -31.81
C GLU A 113 -14.04 10.55 -31.07
N ASP A 114 -13.50 9.34 -30.99
CA ASP A 114 -12.18 9.04 -30.42
C ASP A 114 -11.08 9.77 -31.21
N LEU A 115 -11.18 9.82 -32.55
CA LEU A 115 -10.24 10.56 -33.41
C LEU A 115 -10.36 12.08 -33.21
N LEU A 116 -11.59 12.61 -33.11
CA LEU A 116 -11.85 14.03 -32.84
C LEU A 116 -11.46 14.41 -31.40
N GLU A 117 -11.56 13.51 -30.42
CA GLU A 117 -11.04 13.65 -29.05
C GLU A 117 -9.51 13.74 -29.08
N VAL A 118 -8.84 12.87 -29.84
CA VAL A 118 -7.38 12.93 -30.04
C VAL A 118 -6.95 14.28 -30.63
N PHE A 119 -7.68 14.81 -31.61
CA PHE A 119 -7.40 16.13 -32.19
C PHE A 119 -7.80 17.30 -31.29
N SER A 120 -8.86 17.18 -30.50
CA SER A 120 -9.29 18.22 -29.53
C SER A 120 -8.34 18.31 -28.34
N ASN A 121 -7.68 17.20 -27.99
CA ASN A 121 -6.59 17.16 -27.02
C ASN A 121 -5.24 17.60 -27.61
N HIS A 122 -5.16 17.82 -28.93
CA HIS A 122 -3.96 18.33 -29.60
C HIS A 122 -4.08 19.84 -29.84
N HIS A 123 -3.59 20.60 -28.85
CA HIS A 123 -3.29 22.04 -28.81
C HIS A 123 -4.39 23.05 -28.41
N GLN A 124 -4.17 23.68 -27.25
CA GLN A 124 -3.89 25.14 -27.08
C GLN A 124 -3.38 25.35 -25.63
N GLU A 125 -2.55 26.37 -25.39
CA GLU A 125 -2.17 26.86 -24.04
C GLU A 125 -3.41 27.45 -23.34
N ILE A 126 -4.39 26.61 -23.05
CA ILE A 126 -5.49 26.95 -22.17
C ILE A 126 -4.90 26.95 -20.76
N PRO A 127 -5.12 28.01 -19.94
CA PRO A 127 -4.71 28.00 -18.56
C PRO A 127 -5.29 26.75 -17.89
N GLN A 128 -4.42 25.81 -17.53
CA GLN A 128 -4.85 24.59 -16.87
C GLN A 128 -5.19 24.93 -15.43
N GLU A 129 -6.42 24.63 -15.01
CA GLU A 129 -6.80 24.77 -13.61
C GLU A 129 -6.09 23.67 -12.81
N GLU A 130 -5.31 24.07 -11.80
CA GLU A 130 -4.64 23.10 -10.93
C GLU A 130 -5.67 22.39 -10.04
N VAL A 131 -5.77 21.08 -10.20
CA VAL A 131 -6.59 20.24 -9.33
C VAL A 131 -5.83 19.88 -8.05
N THR A 132 -6.53 19.89 -6.92
CA THR A 132 -5.98 19.44 -5.66
C THR A 132 -6.14 17.93 -5.54
N LEU A 133 -5.02 17.23 -5.35
CA LEU A 133 -4.96 15.82 -5.01
C LEU A 133 -4.61 15.67 -3.52
N GLU A 134 -5.53 15.11 -2.74
CA GLU A 134 -5.31 14.74 -1.35
C GLU A 134 -5.13 13.22 -1.24
N VAL A 135 -4.18 12.84 -0.39
CA VAL A 135 -3.79 11.46 -0.17
C VAL A 135 -4.06 11.09 1.27
N GLU A 136 -4.72 9.96 1.47
CA GLU A 136 -4.99 9.34 2.77
C GLU A 136 -4.33 7.96 2.83
N LEU A 137 -3.55 7.69 3.87
CA LEU A 137 -2.83 6.43 4.07
C LEU A 137 -3.09 5.85 5.47
N GLN A 138 -3.79 4.72 5.54
CA GLN A 138 -3.96 3.99 6.80
C GLN A 138 -3.00 2.79 6.86
N ILE A 139 -2.05 2.79 7.79
CA ILE A 139 -1.17 1.65 8.05
C ILE A 139 -1.92 0.60 8.85
N LEU A 140 -1.88 -0.65 8.40
CA LEU A 140 -2.41 -1.82 9.08
C LEU A 140 -1.24 -2.69 9.55
N PRO A 141 -0.86 -2.61 10.84
CA PRO A 141 0.16 -3.49 11.40
C PRO A 141 -0.37 -4.93 11.44
N GLY A 142 0.51 -5.88 11.17
CA GLY A 142 0.21 -7.30 11.18
C GLY A 142 1.48 -8.13 10.93
N HIS A 143 1.32 -9.43 10.66
CA HIS A 143 2.47 -10.30 10.31
C HIS A 143 3.30 -9.75 9.14
N ARG A 144 2.64 -9.06 8.21
CA ARG A 144 3.25 -8.20 7.21
C ARG A 144 2.52 -6.87 7.27
N VAL A 145 3.28 -5.77 7.30
CA VAL A 145 2.70 -4.44 7.22
C VAL A 145 2.05 -4.26 5.85
N SER A 146 0.84 -3.73 5.88
CA SER A 146 0.12 -3.28 4.69
C SER A 146 -0.44 -1.89 4.95
N ALA A 147 -0.77 -1.17 3.89
CA ALA A 147 -1.39 0.13 3.98
C ALA A 147 -2.63 0.18 3.08
N GLN A 148 -3.56 1.05 3.43
CA GLN A 148 -4.78 1.33 2.68
C GLN A 148 -4.68 2.75 2.16
N MET A 149 -4.51 2.90 0.85
CA MET A 149 -4.40 4.20 0.19
C MET A 149 -5.78 4.61 -0.35
N GLN A 150 -6.17 5.85 -0.05
CA GLN A 150 -7.34 6.49 -0.64
C GLN A 150 -6.95 7.87 -1.20
N LEU A 151 -7.52 8.22 -2.35
CA LEU A 151 -7.27 9.50 -3.02
C LEU A 151 -8.54 10.35 -3.03
N LYS A 152 -8.38 11.66 -2.91
CA LYS A 152 -9.45 12.63 -3.17
C LYS A 152 -8.97 13.70 -4.15
N LEU A 153 -9.85 14.10 -5.05
CA LEU A 153 -9.55 15.04 -6.12
C LEU A 153 -10.61 16.14 -6.20
N GLY A 154 -10.20 17.38 -6.47
CA GLY A 154 -11.14 18.45 -6.81
C GLY A 154 -10.51 19.83 -6.85
N LEU A 155 -11.30 20.84 -7.24
CA LEU A 155 -10.88 22.25 -7.29
C LEU A 155 -11.18 22.97 -5.96
N GLN A 156 -12.45 23.02 -5.56
CA GLN A 156 -12.90 23.63 -4.31
C GLN A 156 -13.38 22.60 -3.28
N ARG A 157 -14.01 21.53 -3.76
CA ARG A 157 -14.50 20.41 -2.96
C ARG A 157 -13.81 19.14 -3.45
N LEU A 158 -13.28 18.38 -2.51
CA LEU A 158 -12.60 17.12 -2.81
C LEU A 158 -13.60 15.96 -2.87
N TYR A 159 -13.46 15.12 -3.89
CA TYR A 159 -14.27 13.94 -4.15
C TYR A 159 -13.39 12.70 -4.05
N VAL A 160 -13.86 11.67 -3.36
CA VAL A 160 -13.13 10.39 -3.25
C VAL A 160 -13.05 9.73 -4.62
N VAL A 161 -11.85 9.35 -5.03
CA VAL A 161 -11.59 8.49 -6.18
C VAL A 161 -12.01 7.07 -5.80
N LYS A 162 -13.11 6.59 -6.37
CA LYS A 162 -13.67 5.26 -6.04
C LYS A 162 -13.08 4.13 -6.87
N ASP A 163 -12.51 4.48 -8.02
CA ASP A 163 -12.00 3.57 -9.03
C ASP A 163 -10.72 4.20 -9.60
N ILE A 164 -9.57 3.70 -9.14
CA ILE A 164 -8.26 4.23 -9.55
C ILE A 164 -7.97 3.85 -11.01
N GLU A 165 -8.47 2.70 -11.47
CA GLU A 165 -8.32 2.27 -12.86
C GLU A 165 -9.05 3.22 -13.82
N GLN A 166 -10.30 3.59 -13.53
CA GLN A 166 -11.01 4.61 -14.32
C GLN A 166 -10.33 5.97 -14.26
N PHE A 167 -9.82 6.35 -13.09
CA PHE A 167 -9.10 7.61 -12.91
C PHE A 167 -7.83 7.68 -13.74
N ILE A 168 -6.92 6.70 -13.62
CA ILE A 168 -5.70 6.65 -14.43
C ILE A 168 -6.03 6.46 -15.92
N GLY A 169 -7.04 5.67 -16.25
CA GLY A 169 -7.54 5.53 -17.62
C GLY A 169 -8.01 6.86 -18.21
N SER A 170 -8.67 7.72 -17.43
CA SER A 170 -9.09 9.06 -17.85
C SER A 170 -7.88 9.95 -18.17
N ILE A 171 -6.84 9.92 -17.34
CA ILE A 171 -5.59 10.66 -17.56
C ILE A 171 -4.92 10.20 -18.86
N LYS A 172 -4.80 8.88 -19.07
CA LYS A 172 -4.15 8.32 -20.27
C LYS A 172 -4.90 8.58 -21.57
N THR A 173 -6.23 8.53 -21.52
CA THR A 173 -7.08 8.73 -22.71
C THR A 173 -7.44 10.19 -22.95
N GLY A 174 -7.22 11.07 -21.97
CA GLY A 174 -7.67 12.45 -22.00
C GLY A 174 -9.18 12.61 -21.88
N ARG A 175 -9.92 11.54 -21.54
CA ARG A 175 -11.37 11.56 -21.40
C ARG A 175 -11.80 12.13 -20.06
N SER A 176 -12.94 12.79 -20.06
CA SER A 176 -13.51 13.35 -18.83
C SER A 176 -14.05 12.27 -17.90
N LEU A 177 -13.88 12.45 -16.59
CA LEU A 177 -14.38 11.54 -15.55
C LEU A 177 -15.31 12.27 -14.59
N GLU A 178 -16.58 11.85 -14.55
CA GLU A 178 -17.59 12.45 -13.67
C GLU A 178 -17.49 11.86 -12.24
N PHE A 179 -17.28 12.73 -11.25
CA PHE A 179 -17.31 12.35 -9.82
C PHE A 179 -18.68 12.62 -9.18
N GLY A 180 -19.46 13.53 -9.78
CA GLY A 180 -20.85 13.79 -9.47
C GLY A 180 -21.35 15.07 -10.15
N LYS A 181 -22.57 15.49 -9.85
CA LYS A 181 -23.25 16.62 -10.52
C LYS A 181 -22.51 17.97 -10.50
N GLN A 182 -21.54 18.13 -9.60
CA GLN A 182 -20.83 19.39 -9.36
C GLN A 182 -19.35 19.32 -9.73
N PHE A 183 -18.83 18.15 -10.12
CA PHE A 183 -17.42 18.01 -10.47
C PHE A 183 -17.19 16.89 -11.50
N THR A 184 -16.53 17.30 -12.57
CA THR A 184 -16.00 16.43 -13.62
C THR A 184 -14.52 16.76 -13.75
N PHE A 185 -13.69 15.72 -13.69
CA PHE A 185 -12.28 15.84 -13.98
C PHE A 185 -12.08 15.84 -15.50
N GLU A 186 -11.48 16.91 -16.03
CA GLU A 186 -11.24 17.10 -17.46
C GLU A 186 -9.72 17.22 -17.72
N PRO A 187 -9.01 16.13 -18.05
CA PRO A 187 -7.55 16.14 -18.23
C PRO A 187 -7.04 17.16 -19.28
N SER A 188 -7.90 17.55 -20.22
CA SER A 188 -7.59 18.56 -21.24
C SER A 188 -7.58 19.99 -20.71
N ARG A 189 -8.22 20.25 -19.55
CA ARG A 189 -8.39 21.58 -18.95
C ARG A 189 -7.78 21.69 -17.55
N GLN A 190 -7.45 20.57 -16.93
CA GLN A 190 -7.00 20.49 -15.55
C GLN A 190 -5.64 19.80 -15.48
N SER A 191 -4.79 20.29 -14.60
CA SER A 191 -3.45 19.75 -14.38
C SER A 191 -3.19 19.46 -12.91
N PHE A 192 -2.30 18.51 -12.66
CA PHE A 192 -1.80 18.25 -11.31
C PHE A 192 -0.66 19.21 -11.00
N LYS A 193 -0.53 19.54 -9.71
CA LYS A 193 0.64 20.28 -9.20
C LYS A 193 1.91 19.50 -9.48
N GLU A 194 3.04 20.20 -9.59
CA GLU A 194 4.35 19.58 -9.79
C GLU A 194 4.67 18.52 -8.73
N GLU A 195 4.30 18.77 -7.47
CA GLU A 195 4.50 17.85 -6.34
C GLU A 195 3.73 16.52 -6.48
N ASP A 196 2.65 16.49 -7.28
CA ASP A 196 1.79 15.31 -7.47
C ASP A 196 2.26 14.42 -8.63
N ARG A 197 3.09 14.95 -9.54
CA ARG A 197 3.53 14.23 -10.75
C ARG A 197 4.21 12.89 -10.46
N PRO A 198 5.10 12.75 -9.47
CA PRO A 198 5.72 11.46 -9.16
C PRO A 198 4.69 10.43 -8.70
N LEU A 199 3.70 10.83 -7.92
CA LEU A 199 2.61 9.96 -7.47
C LEU A 199 1.73 9.52 -8.65
N ILE A 200 1.34 10.43 -9.54
CA ILE A 200 0.58 10.08 -10.74
C ILE A 200 1.37 9.12 -11.64
N SER A 201 2.68 9.34 -11.79
CA SER A 201 3.56 8.44 -12.54
C SER A 201 3.58 7.03 -11.92
N MET A 202 3.71 6.93 -10.60
CA MET A 202 3.71 5.66 -9.88
C MET A 202 2.38 4.91 -10.01
N LEU A 203 1.25 5.62 -9.88
CA LEU A 203 -0.08 5.03 -10.06
C LEU A 203 -0.31 4.55 -11.51
N THR A 204 0.25 5.27 -12.48
CA THR A 204 0.22 4.88 -13.90
C THR A 204 1.02 3.61 -14.15
N GLU A 205 2.24 3.51 -13.60
CA GLU A 205 3.06 2.29 -13.67
C GLU A 205 2.36 1.10 -13.02
N MET A 206 1.76 1.31 -11.84
CA MET A 206 0.98 0.27 -11.14
C MET A 206 -0.21 -0.22 -11.98
N PHE A 207 -0.92 0.69 -12.66
CA PHE A 207 -2.02 0.35 -13.55
C PHE A 207 -1.56 -0.45 -14.78
N GLU A 208 -0.44 -0.08 -15.40
CA GLU A 208 0.11 -0.80 -16.55
C GLU A 208 0.57 -2.21 -16.19
N GLN A 209 1.24 -2.37 -15.03
CA GLN A 209 1.64 -3.67 -14.52
C GLN A 209 0.43 -4.55 -14.21
N HIS A 210 -0.62 -3.98 -13.61
CA HIS A 210 -1.87 -4.69 -13.36
C HIS A 210 -2.53 -5.17 -14.66
N THR A 211 -2.59 -4.30 -15.67
CA THR A 211 -3.15 -4.63 -16.99
C THR A 211 -2.36 -5.77 -17.66
N ALA A 212 -1.03 -5.67 -17.69
CA ALA A 212 -0.16 -6.69 -18.27
C ALA A 212 -0.32 -8.06 -17.58
N LEU A 213 -0.45 -8.08 -16.25
CA LEU A 213 -0.68 -9.32 -15.50
C LEU A 213 -2.03 -9.95 -15.83
N ASN A 214 -3.10 -9.16 -15.92
CA ASN A 214 -4.43 -9.65 -16.31
C ASN A 214 -4.42 -10.21 -17.75
N GLU A 215 -3.70 -9.57 -18.69
CA GLU A 215 -3.53 -10.05 -20.06
C GLU A 215 -2.82 -11.42 -20.10
N MET A 216 -1.79 -11.63 -19.27
CA MET A 216 -1.07 -12.90 -19.18
C MET A 216 -1.91 -14.02 -18.56
N GLN A 217 -2.78 -13.71 -17.60
CA GLN A 217 -3.60 -14.71 -16.87
C GLN A 217 -4.89 -15.12 -17.60
N GLY A 218 -5.28 -14.37 -18.64
CA GLY A 218 -6.42 -14.67 -19.49
C GLY A 218 -7.78 -14.30 -18.88
N PRO A 219 -8.88 -14.41 -19.65
CA PRO A 219 -10.18 -13.79 -19.33
C PRO A 219 -10.88 -14.31 -18.06
N PHE A 220 -10.41 -15.43 -17.51
CA PHE A 220 -11.03 -16.12 -16.38
C PHE A 220 -10.43 -15.73 -15.02
N TYR A 221 -9.35 -14.95 -15.01
CA TYR A 221 -8.71 -14.40 -13.82
C TYR A 221 -8.66 -12.88 -13.92
N THR A 222 -9.73 -12.20 -13.48
CA THR A 222 -9.76 -10.74 -13.34
C THR A 222 -9.61 -10.38 -11.87
N THR A 223 -8.60 -9.59 -11.54
CA THR A 223 -8.38 -9.11 -10.18
C THR A 223 -8.86 -7.66 -10.07
N ASN A 224 -9.91 -7.39 -9.27
CA ASN A 224 -10.49 -6.04 -9.14
C ASN A 224 -9.78 -5.20 -8.06
N LEU A 225 -8.44 -5.23 -8.02
CA LEU A 225 -7.66 -4.59 -6.94
C LEU A 225 -7.73 -3.06 -6.98
N LEU A 226 -7.85 -2.49 -8.19
CA LEU A 226 -7.88 -1.04 -8.40
C LEU A 226 -9.29 -0.43 -8.44
N CYS A 227 -10.33 -1.28 -8.51
CA CYS A 227 -11.74 -0.88 -8.56
C CYS A 227 -12.38 -0.71 -7.17
N GLN A 228 -11.55 -0.50 -6.15
CA GLN A 228 -12.00 -0.35 -4.76
C GLN A 228 -11.72 1.07 -4.27
N LYS A 229 -12.56 1.54 -3.34
CA LYS A 229 -12.42 2.86 -2.70
C LYS A 229 -11.05 3.03 -2.04
N SER A 230 -10.48 1.95 -1.53
CA SER A 230 -9.16 1.92 -0.91
C SER A 230 -8.33 0.85 -1.59
N VAL A 231 -7.11 1.21 -1.97
CA VAL A 231 -6.17 0.28 -2.62
C VAL A 231 -5.17 -0.21 -1.59
N PRO A 232 -5.08 -1.53 -1.37
CA PRO A 232 -4.07 -2.09 -0.47
C PRO A 232 -2.68 -1.97 -1.09
N LEU A 233 -1.75 -1.34 -0.37
CA LEU A 233 -0.34 -1.25 -0.71
C LEU A 233 0.49 -2.10 0.26
N SER A 234 1.44 -2.85 -0.25
CA SER A 234 2.40 -3.61 0.57
C SER A 234 3.69 -3.84 -0.20
N GLY A 235 4.79 -4.12 0.52
CA GLY A 235 6.09 -4.41 -0.08
C GLY A 235 6.52 -3.35 -1.08
N TYR A 236 6.78 -3.77 -2.33
CA TYR A 236 7.25 -2.91 -3.42
C TYR A 236 6.39 -1.66 -3.64
N TYR A 237 5.06 -1.81 -3.74
CA TYR A 237 4.18 -0.67 -4.01
C TYR A 237 4.09 0.30 -2.84
N LEU A 238 4.22 -0.17 -1.60
CA LEU A 238 4.28 0.74 -0.44
C LEU A 238 5.57 1.56 -0.46
N THR A 239 6.73 0.93 -0.74
CA THR A 239 8.00 1.67 -0.90
C THR A 239 7.88 2.72 -2.01
N LYS A 240 7.43 2.31 -3.20
CA LYS A 240 7.29 3.22 -4.34
C LYS A 240 6.32 4.37 -4.08
N PHE A 241 5.27 4.11 -3.32
CA PHE A 241 4.30 5.13 -2.96
C PHE A 241 4.91 6.17 -2.01
N LEU A 242 5.62 5.73 -0.96
CA LEU A 242 6.30 6.62 -0.02
C LEU A 242 7.44 7.42 -0.70
N ASP A 243 8.14 6.81 -1.66
CA ASP A 243 9.11 7.52 -2.51
C ASP A 243 8.42 8.62 -3.32
N ALA A 244 7.32 8.28 -3.97
CA ALA A 244 6.58 9.18 -4.85
C ALA A 244 5.89 10.35 -4.13
N LEU A 245 5.60 10.21 -2.83
CA LEU A 245 5.08 11.32 -2.03
C LEU A 245 6.08 12.48 -1.87
N GLY A 246 7.39 12.23 -1.99
CA GLY A 246 8.39 13.31 -1.92
C GLY A 246 8.27 14.14 -0.63
N ALA A 247 7.95 15.43 -0.78
CA ALA A 247 7.69 16.40 0.28
C ALA A 247 6.19 16.77 0.44
N LYS A 248 5.30 16.06 -0.26
CA LYS A 248 3.86 16.30 -0.24
C LYS A 248 3.29 16.09 1.16
N VAL A 249 2.42 16.99 1.60
CA VAL A 249 1.59 16.77 2.79
C VAL A 249 0.48 15.78 2.46
N PHE A 250 0.32 14.76 3.31
CA PHE A 250 -0.74 13.76 3.20
C PHE A 250 -1.30 13.44 4.58
N HIS A 251 -2.46 12.81 4.62
CA HIS A 251 -3.08 12.40 5.87
C HIS A 251 -2.78 10.93 6.12
N TRP A 252 -2.35 10.59 7.33
CA TRP A 252 -1.97 9.22 7.66
C TRP A 252 -2.37 8.81 9.08
N GLY A 253 -2.47 7.51 9.31
CA GLY A 253 -2.80 6.96 10.62
C GLY A 253 -2.44 5.48 10.70
N ILE A 254 -2.40 4.94 11.93
CA ILE A 254 -2.10 3.53 12.19
C ILE A 254 -3.34 2.85 12.77
N SER A 255 -3.66 1.66 12.27
CA SER A 255 -4.81 0.84 12.68
C SER A 255 -6.15 1.58 12.54
N THR A 256 -6.72 2.04 13.67
CA THR A 256 -8.00 2.76 13.76
C THR A 256 -7.82 4.21 14.22
N ALA A 257 -6.56 4.65 14.40
CA ALA A 257 -6.26 6.03 14.74
C ALA A 257 -6.74 6.98 13.64
N PRO A 258 -7.16 8.22 14.01
CA PRO A 258 -7.57 9.21 13.04
C PRO A 258 -6.42 9.56 12.10
N LEU A 259 -6.77 9.92 10.88
CA LEU A 259 -5.80 10.40 9.91
C LEU A 259 -5.38 11.83 10.26
N LEU A 260 -4.08 12.04 10.46
CA LEU A 260 -3.48 13.33 10.77
C LEU A 260 -2.59 13.79 9.61
N PRO A 261 -2.53 15.11 9.31
CA PRO A 261 -1.65 15.63 8.29
C PRO A 261 -0.19 15.41 8.71
N THR A 262 0.63 14.92 7.78
CA THR A 262 2.06 14.70 7.98
C THR A 262 2.83 14.96 6.69
N GLN A 263 4.15 15.05 6.82
CA GLN A 263 5.10 14.84 5.73
C GLN A 263 6.04 13.69 6.12
N ILE A 264 6.73 13.14 5.12
CA ILE A 264 7.81 12.18 5.39
C ILE A 264 9.03 12.99 5.84
N ASP A 265 9.52 12.70 7.03
CA ASP A 265 10.80 13.23 7.49
C ASP A 265 11.94 12.43 6.84
N ARG A 266 12.85 13.13 6.17
CA ARG A 266 13.97 12.53 5.44
C ARG A 266 15.33 12.76 6.10
N GLN A 267 15.35 13.16 7.37
CA GLN A 267 16.57 13.39 8.16
C GLN A 267 17.03 12.16 8.97
N GLY A 268 16.29 11.05 8.90
CA GLY A 268 16.53 9.85 9.70
C GLY A 268 15.69 9.81 10.98
N LEU A 269 15.61 8.64 11.60
CA LEU A 269 14.83 8.46 12.82
C LEU A 269 15.54 9.09 14.03
N PRO A 270 14.82 9.83 14.90
CA PRO A 270 15.37 10.34 16.15
C PRO A 270 15.43 9.23 17.20
N MET A 271 16.43 8.36 17.09
CA MET A 271 16.64 7.27 18.03
C MET A 271 17.37 7.76 19.28
N GLU A 272 16.86 7.38 20.44
CA GLU A 272 17.46 7.67 21.74
C GLU A 272 17.57 6.36 22.52
N PHE A 273 18.80 6.01 22.89
CA PHE A 273 19.11 4.80 23.62
C PHE A 273 19.67 5.16 25.00
N SER A 274 19.33 4.37 26.01
CA SER A 274 19.94 4.46 27.33
C SER A 274 20.71 3.19 27.66
N LEU A 275 21.93 3.33 28.19
CA LEU A 275 22.74 2.24 28.72
C LEU A 275 22.89 2.40 30.23
N GLN A 276 22.37 1.42 30.98
CA GLN A 276 22.37 1.42 32.44
C GLN A 276 23.09 0.20 33.02
N ALA A 277 23.61 0.34 34.23
CA ALA A 277 24.21 -0.76 34.97
C ALA A 277 23.12 -1.59 35.68
N GLN A 278 23.12 -2.91 35.49
CA GLN A 278 22.23 -3.82 36.21
C GLN A 278 23.06 -4.85 36.97
N GLY A 279 23.50 -4.49 38.17
CA GLY A 279 24.39 -5.34 38.97
C GLY A 279 25.71 -5.63 38.25
N GLN A 280 25.97 -6.90 37.92
CA GLN A 280 27.13 -7.29 37.12
C GLN A 280 26.90 -7.25 35.61
N ASP A 281 25.70 -6.92 35.13
CA ASP A 281 25.31 -6.87 33.71
C ASP A 281 25.10 -5.41 33.24
N LEU A 282 24.83 -5.20 31.95
CA LEU A 282 24.39 -3.91 31.39
C LEU A 282 22.99 -4.07 30.80
N THR A 283 22.24 -2.98 30.72
CA THR A 283 20.92 -2.95 30.09
C THR A 283 20.86 -1.83 29.08
N LEU A 284 20.65 -2.19 27.82
CA LEU A 284 20.36 -1.25 26.74
C LEU A 284 18.85 -1.14 26.57
N ALA A 285 18.32 0.06 26.55
CA ALA A 285 16.91 0.33 26.30
C ALA A 285 16.73 1.44 25.28
N LEU A 286 15.56 1.49 24.64
CA LEU A 286 15.07 2.72 24.01
C LEU A 286 14.53 3.65 25.11
N GLU A 287 14.85 4.95 25.03
CA GLU A 287 14.28 5.91 25.99
C GLU A 287 12.77 6.09 25.80
N SER A 288 12.27 5.82 24.60
CA SER A 288 10.85 5.81 24.27
C SER A 288 10.22 4.43 24.51
N ASP A 289 9.01 4.43 25.07
CA ASP A 289 8.16 3.23 25.18
C ASP A 289 7.64 2.73 23.82
N GLU A 290 7.64 3.60 22.81
CA GLU A 290 7.26 3.24 21.43
C GLU A 290 8.46 2.66 20.68
N VAL A 291 8.27 1.51 20.04
CA VAL A 291 9.28 0.92 19.15
C VAL A 291 8.97 1.32 17.70
N PRO A 292 9.95 1.83 16.93
CA PRO A 292 9.75 2.13 15.52
C PRO A 292 9.17 0.95 14.72
N LEU A 293 8.07 1.18 14.03
CA LEU A 293 7.43 0.19 13.17
C LEU A 293 8.02 0.26 11.76
N GLN A 294 8.70 -0.80 11.35
CA GLN A 294 9.20 -0.93 9.98
C GLN A 294 8.04 -1.03 8.98
N LEU A 295 7.93 -0.08 8.05
CA LEU A 295 6.87 -0.04 7.04
C LEU A 295 7.25 -0.79 5.76
N THR A 296 8.52 -0.73 5.36
CA THR A 296 9.00 -1.32 4.11
C THR A 296 10.05 -2.39 4.35
N SER A 297 10.03 -3.46 3.56
CA SER A 297 10.88 -4.65 3.77
C SER A 297 12.37 -4.39 3.57
N ASP A 298 12.72 -3.36 2.80
CA ASP A 298 14.09 -2.88 2.59
C ASP A 298 14.65 -2.10 3.79
N GLY A 299 13.81 -1.78 4.79
CA GLY A 299 14.23 -1.01 5.96
C GLY A 299 14.39 0.48 5.68
N ASN A 300 13.79 1.00 4.59
CA ASN A 300 13.86 2.42 4.25
C ASN A 300 12.90 3.26 5.08
N TYR A 301 11.65 2.84 5.25
CA TYR A 301 10.62 3.65 5.89
C TYR A 301 10.16 3.04 7.21
N TYR A 302 10.02 3.91 8.21
CA TYR A 302 9.54 3.56 9.54
C TYR A 302 8.47 4.55 10.03
N ALA A 303 7.51 4.05 10.80
CA ALA A 303 6.58 4.85 11.58
C ALA A 303 7.10 4.94 13.02
N TYR A 304 7.22 6.15 13.55
CA TYR A 304 7.68 6.40 14.91
C TYR A 304 7.13 7.75 15.40
N GLN A 305 6.59 7.83 16.62
CA GLN A 305 6.14 9.08 17.24
C GLN A 305 5.19 9.90 16.34
N GLN A 306 4.20 9.24 15.72
CA GLN A 306 3.23 9.85 14.80
C GLN A 306 3.81 10.51 13.52
N THR A 307 5.05 10.19 13.17
CA THR A 307 5.68 10.60 11.90
C THR A 307 6.18 9.38 11.10
N ILE A 308 6.25 9.52 9.77
CA ILE A 308 6.93 8.56 8.90
C ILE A 308 8.33 9.11 8.58
N TYR A 309 9.35 8.31 8.84
CA TYR A 309 10.75 8.64 8.59
C TYR A 309 11.32 7.80 7.45
N LEU A 310 12.11 8.44 6.58
CA LEU A 310 13.10 7.77 5.75
C LEU A 310 14.38 7.59 6.57
N ALA A 311 14.75 6.34 6.83
CA ALA A 311 15.95 5.96 7.54
C ALA A 311 17.22 6.42 6.78
N SER A 312 18.21 6.88 7.52
CA SER A 312 19.55 7.16 6.98
C SER A 312 20.19 5.87 6.45
N PRO A 313 21.20 5.94 5.55
CA PRO A 313 21.88 4.74 5.05
C PRO A 313 22.43 3.83 6.16
N THR A 314 22.87 4.42 7.27
CA THR A 314 23.33 3.67 8.45
C THR A 314 22.17 3.00 9.18
N GLN A 315 21.05 3.70 9.36
CA GLN A 315 19.84 3.13 9.97
C GLN A 315 19.24 1.99 9.13
N GLN A 316 19.21 2.10 7.80
CA GLN A 316 18.69 1.05 6.92
C GLN A 316 19.35 -0.31 7.14
N SER A 317 20.67 -0.33 7.36
CA SER A 317 21.44 -1.57 7.55
C SER A 317 21.43 -2.11 8.99
N LEU A 318 21.46 -1.23 9.99
CA LEU A 318 21.66 -1.65 11.39
C LEU A 318 20.38 -1.68 12.23
N LEU A 319 19.36 -0.87 11.90
CA LEU A 319 18.13 -0.78 12.69
C LEU A 319 17.30 -2.08 12.67
N PRO A 320 17.10 -2.78 11.52
CA PRO A 320 16.28 -4.00 11.49
C PRO A 320 16.72 -5.13 12.44
N PRO A 321 18.02 -5.51 12.55
CA PRO A 321 18.43 -6.51 13.54
C PRO A 321 18.31 -6.02 14.99
N ILE A 322 18.55 -4.73 15.26
CA ILE A 322 18.45 -4.15 16.60
C ILE A 322 17.00 -4.14 17.09
N LEU A 323 16.06 -3.65 16.28
CA LEU A 323 14.63 -3.65 16.62
C LEU A 323 14.12 -5.07 16.84
N ARG A 324 14.59 -6.05 16.05
CA ARG A 324 14.27 -7.48 16.28
C ARG A 324 14.85 -8.02 17.58
N ALA A 325 16.00 -7.52 18.03
CA ALA A 325 16.57 -7.92 19.31
C ALA A 325 15.79 -7.31 20.49
N LEU A 326 15.40 -6.04 20.38
CA LEU A 326 14.61 -5.32 21.39
C LEU A 326 13.16 -5.84 21.50
N ASN A 327 12.55 -6.28 20.39
CA ASN A 327 11.18 -6.80 20.36
C ASN A 327 11.03 -8.29 20.76
N LYS A 328 12.05 -8.93 21.36
CA LYS A 328 11.98 -10.37 21.73
C LYS A 328 11.23 -10.65 23.05
N GLY A 329 10.72 -9.64 23.73
CA GLY A 329 9.99 -9.76 25.00
C GLY A 329 8.86 -8.74 25.15
N SER A 330 8.34 -8.59 26.37
CA SER A 330 7.38 -7.52 26.73
C SER A 330 8.03 -6.16 26.92
N ASP A 331 9.34 -6.15 27.12
CA ASP A 331 10.11 -4.97 27.50
C ASP A 331 11.04 -4.59 26.36
N THR A 332 11.21 -3.30 26.10
CA THR A 332 12.11 -2.72 25.09
C THR A 332 13.56 -2.69 25.55
N ASN A 333 13.96 -3.68 26.35
CA ASN A 333 15.23 -3.75 27.05
C ASN A 333 16.03 -4.98 26.63
N LEU A 334 17.32 -4.80 26.39
CA LEU A 334 18.28 -5.85 26.10
C LEU A 334 19.30 -5.93 27.23
N VAL A 335 19.29 -7.05 27.96
CA VAL A 335 20.30 -7.34 29.00
C VAL A 335 21.55 -7.91 28.33
N ILE A 336 22.69 -7.27 28.58
CA ILE A 336 24.02 -7.67 28.14
C ILE A 336 24.77 -8.29 29.32
N PRO A 337 25.05 -9.60 29.30
CA PRO A 337 25.75 -10.28 30.38
C PRO A 337 27.16 -9.74 30.63
N ALA A 338 27.64 -9.82 31.87
CA ALA A 338 28.98 -9.44 32.30
C ALA A 338 30.10 -9.89 31.35
N ALA A 339 30.03 -11.14 30.89
CA ALA A 339 31.03 -11.75 30.00
C ALA A 339 31.11 -11.12 28.60
N GLN A 340 30.11 -10.33 28.20
CA GLN A 340 30.02 -9.69 26.88
C GLN A 340 30.12 -8.16 26.93
N LYS A 341 30.31 -7.57 28.12
CA LYS A 341 30.33 -6.11 28.32
C LYS A 341 31.39 -5.40 27.50
N GLU A 342 32.63 -5.89 27.55
CA GLU A 342 33.76 -5.30 26.84
C GLU A 342 33.51 -5.29 25.33
N PHE A 343 33.11 -6.44 24.77
CA PHE A 343 32.79 -6.57 23.35
C PHE A 343 31.62 -5.68 22.93
N PHE A 344 30.56 -5.62 23.74
CA PHE A 344 29.42 -4.75 23.46
C PHE A 344 29.82 -3.27 23.49
N ALA A 345 30.65 -2.88 24.45
CA ALA A 345 31.11 -1.50 24.56
C ALA A 345 32.03 -1.08 23.42
N SER A 346 32.98 -1.93 23.01
CA SER A 346 33.93 -1.60 21.95
C SER A 346 33.32 -1.67 20.54
N GLU A 347 32.43 -2.64 20.28
CA GLU A 347 31.89 -2.87 18.93
C GLU A 347 30.48 -2.32 18.74
N ALA A 348 29.58 -2.51 19.72
CA ALA A 348 28.16 -2.19 19.54
C ALA A 348 27.82 -0.73 19.90
N LEU A 349 28.39 -0.16 20.97
CA LEU A 349 28.12 1.23 21.35
C LEU A 349 28.49 2.25 20.27
N PRO A 350 29.64 2.18 19.59
CA PRO A 350 29.96 3.12 18.50
C PRO A 350 28.98 3.01 17.33
N LEU A 351 28.45 1.82 17.06
CA LEU A 351 27.43 1.61 16.03
C LEU A 351 26.07 2.17 16.46
N LEU A 352 25.68 2.00 17.73
CA LEU A 352 24.48 2.60 18.30
C LEU A 352 24.54 4.13 18.25
N GLY A 353 25.70 4.72 18.54
CA GLY A 353 25.93 6.16 18.41
C GLY A 353 25.77 6.70 16.99
N LYS A 354 25.93 5.86 15.94
CA LYS A 354 25.63 6.25 14.55
C LYS A 354 24.13 6.18 14.22
N LEU A 355 23.33 5.51 15.04
CA LEU A 355 21.89 5.36 14.84
C LEU A 355 21.08 6.44 15.55
N GLY A 356 21.63 6.96 16.65
CA GLY A 356 21.00 7.98 17.47
C GLY A 356 21.83 8.30 18.71
N GLN A 357 21.27 9.12 19.58
CA GLN A 357 21.93 9.50 20.83
C GLN A 357 21.95 8.30 21.79
N VAL A 358 23.08 8.11 22.48
CA VAL A 358 23.22 7.07 23.51
C VAL A 358 23.56 7.76 24.83
N SER A 359 22.61 7.75 25.77
CA SER A 359 22.78 8.21 27.14
C SER A 359 23.39 7.10 27.98
N ILE A 360 24.58 7.33 28.55
CA ILE A 360 25.28 6.35 29.41
C ILE A 360 25.15 6.80 30.87
N ASP A 361 24.84 5.87 31.77
CA ASP A 361 24.85 6.14 33.22
C ASP A 361 26.22 6.68 33.66
N PRO A 362 26.30 7.81 34.41
CA PRO A 362 27.56 8.39 34.87
C PRO A 362 28.48 7.39 35.59
N THR A 363 27.91 6.41 36.31
CA THR A 363 28.67 5.37 37.01
C THR A 363 29.37 4.37 36.09
N LEU A 364 28.90 4.27 34.83
CA LEU A 364 29.54 3.52 33.76
C LEU A 364 30.49 4.39 32.94
N GLU A 365 30.18 5.67 32.79
CA GLU A 365 31.01 6.62 32.04
C GLU A 365 32.42 6.75 32.66
N GLU A 366 32.52 6.75 33.99
CA GLU A 366 33.80 6.69 34.72
C GLU A 366 34.61 5.41 34.45
N LYS A 367 33.94 4.33 34.01
CA LYS A 367 34.56 3.03 33.70
C LYS A 367 34.92 2.88 32.22
N PHE A 368 34.28 3.66 31.35
CA PHE A 368 34.55 3.70 29.92
C PHE A 368 35.65 4.69 29.62
N ASN A 369 36.90 4.28 29.83
CA ASN A 369 38.04 5.16 29.59
C ASN A 369 38.36 5.20 28.08
N GLN A 370 37.96 6.26 27.39
CA GLN A 370 38.26 6.51 25.97
C GLN A 370 39.69 7.04 25.79
N GLU A 371 40.67 6.20 26.09
CA GLU A 371 42.07 6.55 25.87
C GLU A 371 42.52 6.12 24.47
N THR A 372 43.08 7.04 23.70
CA THR A 372 43.61 6.72 22.36
C THR A 372 44.71 5.66 22.44
N LEU A 373 44.50 4.54 21.74
CA LEU A 373 45.51 3.48 21.62
C LEU A 373 46.80 4.02 21.00
N ARG A 374 47.90 3.92 21.74
CA ARG A 374 49.25 4.05 21.20
C ARG A 374 49.95 2.70 21.24
N ALA A 375 50.24 2.15 20.06
CA ALA A 375 51.02 0.91 19.94
C ALA A 375 52.52 1.22 19.89
N SER A 376 53.30 0.60 20.77
CA SER A 376 54.76 0.72 20.84
C SER A 376 55.39 -0.68 20.72
N ILE A 377 56.49 -0.80 19.97
CA ILE A 377 57.27 -2.04 19.88
C ILE A 377 58.68 -1.77 20.41
N TYR A 378 59.08 -2.55 21.41
CA TYR A 378 60.41 -2.52 22.02
C TYR A 378 61.24 -3.69 21.50
N PHE A 379 62.49 -3.43 21.13
CA PHE A 379 63.42 -4.45 20.63
C PHE A 379 64.59 -4.61 21.60
N ASP A 380 64.82 -5.82 22.07
CA ASP A 380 65.94 -6.17 22.95
C ASP A 380 66.79 -7.28 22.34
N ARG A 381 68.10 -7.23 22.61
CA ARG A 381 69.04 -8.25 22.11
C ARG A 381 68.91 -9.52 22.95
N ALA A 382 68.63 -10.65 22.30
CA ALA A 382 68.61 -11.96 22.94
C ALA A 382 70.04 -12.46 23.26
N GLU A 383 70.16 -13.39 24.21
CA GLU A 383 71.45 -13.95 24.64
C GLU A 383 72.20 -14.73 23.52
N ASP A 384 71.48 -15.21 22.51
CA ASP A 384 71.96 -16.08 21.43
C ASP A 384 72.18 -15.37 20.07
N MET A 385 72.43 -14.05 20.08
CA MET A 385 72.53 -13.20 18.88
C MET A 385 71.18 -12.99 18.14
N GLY A 386 70.05 -13.29 18.77
CA GLY A 386 68.72 -12.94 18.29
C GLY A 386 68.23 -11.54 18.67
N ILE A 387 67.08 -11.14 18.13
CA ILE A 387 66.32 -9.95 18.54
C ILE A 387 65.00 -10.43 19.13
N THR A 388 64.68 -9.99 20.33
CA THR A 388 63.34 -10.11 20.93
C THR A 388 62.54 -8.85 20.67
N ALA A 389 61.25 -8.99 20.45
CA ALA A 389 60.33 -7.87 20.26
C ALA A 389 59.21 -7.98 21.29
N ARG A 390 58.88 -6.86 21.93
CA ARG A 390 57.79 -6.75 22.90
C ARG A 390 56.81 -5.70 22.43
N LEU A 391 55.57 -6.11 22.20
CA LEU A 391 54.47 -5.23 21.80
C LEU A 391 53.78 -4.72 23.07
N GLU A 392 53.60 -3.40 23.16
CA GLU A 392 52.82 -2.74 24.19
C GLU A 392 51.69 -1.92 23.55
N PHE A 393 50.48 -2.10 24.05
CA PHE A 393 49.33 -1.26 23.78
C PHE A 393 49.12 -0.34 24.97
N HIS A 394 49.25 0.97 24.74
CA HIS A 394 49.06 2.00 25.75
C HIS A 394 47.70 2.65 25.59
N TYR A 395 46.91 2.63 26.66
CA TYR A 395 45.63 3.31 26.82
C TYR A 395 45.75 4.23 28.05
N GLY A 396 46.19 5.47 27.83
CA GLY A 396 46.53 6.40 28.92
C GLY A 396 47.63 5.80 29.81
N ASP A 397 47.34 5.59 31.10
CA ASP A 397 48.25 4.97 32.07
C ASP A 397 48.22 3.43 32.07
N THR A 398 47.33 2.82 31.27
CA THR A 398 47.19 1.36 31.18
C THR A 398 48.08 0.81 30.06
N VAL A 399 48.92 -0.18 30.37
CA VAL A 399 49.82 -0.83 29.41
C VAL A 399 49.50 -2.32 29.32
N ILE A 400 49.19 -2.80 28.12
CA ILE A 400 48.85 -4.20 27.85
C ILE A 400 49.88 -4.81 26.91
N ASN A 401 50.49 -5.94 27.30
CA ASN A 401 51.28 -6.77 26.40
C ASN A 401 50.44 -7.98 25.94
N PRO A 402 49.99 -8.03 24.68
CA PRO A 402 49.09 -9.06 24.18
C PRO A 402 49.75 -10.45 24.08
N PHE A 403 51.06 -10.55 24.22
CA PHE A 403 51.83 -11.80 24.12
C PHE A 403 52.41 -12.26 25.48
N ALA A 404 52.07 -11.60 26.58
CA ALA A 404 52.44 -12.07 27.92
C ALA A 404 51.62 -13.32 28.29
N SER A 405 52.29 -14.36 28.78
CA SER A 405 51.70 -15.65 29.17
C SER A 405 50.80 -15.59 30.41
N THR A 406 50.78 -14.44 31.08
CA THR A 406 49.87 -14.10 32.18
C THR A 406 49.46 -12.65 31.96
N ARG A 407 48.20 -12.26 32.20
CA ARG A 407 47.78 -10.84 32.28
C ARG A 407 48.48 -10.17 33.48
N GLU A 408 49.79 -9.95 33.38
CA GLU A 408 50.52 -9.06 34.28
C GLU A 408 50.27 -7.63 33.79
N ASN A 409 49.20 -7.02 34.33
CA ASN A 409 49.07 -5.56 34.28
C ASN A 409 50.28 -4.99 35.03
N LEU A 410 51.20 -4.36 34.30
CA LEU A 410 52.46 -3.85 34.84
C LEU A 410 52.30 -2.60 35.74
N ASN A 411 51.07 -2.22 36.09
CA ASN A 411 50.78 -1.24 37.13
C ASN A 411 49.91 -1.87 38.22
N ASN A 412 50.49 -2.01 39.42
CA ASN A 412 49.74 -2.22 40.65
C ASN A 412 48.79 -1.02 40.86
N SER A 413 47.54 -1.33 41.18
CA SER A 413 46.41 -0.44 41.50
C SER A 413 45.78 0.33 40.34
N VAL A 414 44.94 -0.32 39.53
CA VAL A 414 43.62 0.22 39.15
C VAL A 414 42.66 -0.96 39.01
N ASP A 415 41.47 -0.78 39.58
CA ASP A 415 40.28 -1.62 39.51
C ASP A 415 40.16 -2.44 38.22
N SER A 416 39.87 -3.74 38.36
CA SER A 416 39.48 -4.67 37.29
C SER A 416 38.12 -4.34 36.64
N THR A 417 37.77 -3.06 36.62
CA THR A 417 36.43 -2.52 36.33
C THR A 417 36.43 -1.53 35.18
N VAL A 418 37.59 -1.31 34.54
CA VAL A 418 37.75 -0.42 33.39
C VAL A 418 37.42 -1.18 32.11
N ILE A 419 36.46 -0.67 31.35
CA ILE A 419 36.11 -1.17 30.02
C ILE A 419 36.78 -0.23 29.02
N LEU A 420 37.77 -0.74 28.29
CA LEU A 420 38.49 0.01 27.26
C LEU A 420 37.63 0.02 25.98
N ILE A 421 37.30 1.21 25.48
CA ILE A 421 36.54 1.43 24.23
C ILE A 421 37.49 1.94 23.15
#